data_AF-A0A419JN65-F1
#
_entry.id   AF-A0A419JN65-F1
#
_cell.length_a   1.000
_cell.length_b   1.000
_cell.length_c   1.000
_cell.angle_alpha   90.00
_cell.angle_beta   90.00
_cell.angle_gamma   90.00
#
_symmetry.space_group_name_H-M   'P 1'
#
loop_
_entity.id
_entity.type
_entity.pdbx_description
1 polymer ?
#
loop_
_entity_poly.entity_id
_entity_poly.type
_entity_poly.pdbx_seq_one_letter_code
_entity_poly.pdbx_strand_id
1 'polypeptide(L)' 'MVKEVKLREVSLEEAKEEIYRYLEQNPDSYPYDIANELRLELSLVHEALIELKEEGKAVEVE' A
#
# COMPACT_ATOMS: atom_id res chain seq x y z
N MET A 1 -21.25 -2.77 14.38
CA MET A 1 -20.89 -1.33 14.39
C MET A 1 -19.92 -1.13 13.23
N VAL A 2 -20.33 -0.46 12.16
CA VAL A 2 -19.42 -0.19 11.02
C VAL A 2 -18.53 0.97 11.45
N LYS A 3 -17.22 0.75 11.49
CA LYS A 3 -16.24 1.80 11.82
C LYS A 3 -15.88 2.47 10.50
N GLU A 4 -16.40 3.66 10.24
CA GLU A 4 -16.00 4.44 9.07
C GLU A 4 -14.53 4.84 9.23
N VAL A 5 -13.68 4.30 8.36
CA VAL A 5 -12.27 4.67 8.26
C VAL A 5 -12.18 5.79 7.23
N LYS A 6 -11.72 6.98 7.67
CA LYS A 6 -11.41 8.07 6.74
C LYS A 6 -10.10 7.76 6.03
N LEU A 7 -10.17 7.74 4.70
CA LEU A 7 -9.00 7.58 3.85
C LEU A 7 -8.19 8.88 3.83
N ARG A 8 -6.88 8.71 3.66
CA ARG A 8 -5.92 9.80 3.51
C ARG A 8 -5.74 10.08 2.03
N GLU A 9 -5.82 11.36 1.66
CA GLU A 9 -5.37 11.82 0.36
C GLU A 9 -3.87 12.06 0.42
N VAL A 10 -3.10 11.27 -0.33
CA VAL A 10 -1.64 11.38 -0.43
C VAL A 10 -1.23 11.25 -1.90
N SER A 11 -0.02 11.70 -2.22
CA SER A 11 0.55 11.48 -3.55
C SER A 11 0.95 10.02 -3.76
N LEU A 12 1.07 9.59 -5.02
CA LEU A 12 1.58 8.26 -5.36
C LEU A 12 2.98 8.01 -4.79
N GLU A 13 3.86 9.01 -4.84
CA GLU A 13 5.22 8.89 -4.31
C GLU A 13 5.22 8.69 -2.78
N GLU A 14 4.40 9.47 -2.07
CA GLU A 14 4.23 9.31 -0.61
C GLU A 14 3.64 7.93 -0.27
N ALA A 15 2.64 7.48 -1.03
CA ALA A 15 2.08 6.13 -0.87
C ALA A 15 3.14 5.05 -1.08
N LYS A 16 3.98 5.16 -2.11
CA LYS A 16 5.08 4.20 -2.38
C LYS A 16 6.06 4.13 -1.22
N GLU A 17 6.49 5.27 -0.68
CA GLU A 17 7.41 5.28 0.47
C GLU A 17 6.80 4.61 1.71
N GLU A 18 5.54 4.90 2.01
CA GLU A 18 4.84 4.31 3.16
C GLU A 18 4.60 2.80 2.97
N ILE A 19 4.16 2.40 1.78
CA ILE A 19 3.92 0.99 1.43
C ILE A 19 5.23 0.20 1.48
N TYR A 20 6.32 0.74 0.96
CA TYR A 20 7.63 0.10 1.01
C TYR A 20 8.07 -0.16 2.46
N ARG A 21 8.01 0.86 3.33
CA ARG A 21 8.35 0.71 4.76
C ARG A 21 7.42 -0.23 5.52
N TYR A 22 6.15 -0.27 5.12
CA TYR A 22 5.18 -1.19 5.68
C TYR A 22 5.51 -2.65 5.32
N LEU A 23 5.85 -2.91 4.06
CA LEU A 23 6.25 -4.24 3.58
C LEU A 23 7.56 -4.74 4.18
N GLU A 24 8.50 -3.84 4.51
CA GLU A 24 9.73 -4.22 5.24
C GLU A 24 9.41 -4.86 6.62
N GLN A 25 8.29 -4.48 7.23
CA GLN A 25 7.83 -5.01 8.51
C GLN A 25 6.81 -6.14 8.36
N ASN A 26 6.06 -6.17 7.25
CA ASN A 26 4.95 -7.08 7.00
C ASN A 26 5.01 -7.62 5.56
N PRO A 27 6.02 -8.44 5.22
CA PRO A 27 6.33 -8.81 3.83
C PRO A 27 5.23 -9.60 3.13
N ASP A 28 4.40 -10.33 3.88
CA ASP A 28 3.34 -11.20 3.35
C ASP A 28 1.96 -10.51 3.33
N SER A 29 1.92 -9.17 3.44
CA SER A 29 0.65 -8.43 3.49
C SER A 29 -0.03 -8.35 2.13
N TYR A 30 -1.35 -8.54 2.10
CA TYR A 30 -2.13 -8.34 0.89
C TYR A 30 -2.43 -6.85 0.67
N PRO A 31 -2.67 -6.40 -0.58
CA PRO A 31 -2.99 -5.00 -0.89
C PRO A 31 -4.15 -4.43 -0.06
N TYR A 32 -5.15 -5.26 0.28
CA TYR A 32 -6.27 -4.85 1.12
C TYR A 32 -5.85 -4.55 2.56
N ASP A 33 -4.94 -5.34 3.14
CA ASP A 33 -4.42 -5.12 4.48
C ASP A 33 -3.60 -3.82 4.52
N ILE A 34 -2.75 -3.61 3.51
CA ILE A 34 -1.95 -2.39 3.33
C ILE A 34 -2.88 -1.16 3.24
N ALA A 35 -3.92 -1.22 2.41
CA ALA A 35 -4.89 -0.13 2.25
C ALA A 35 -5.58 0.21 3.57
N ASN A 36 -5.98 -0.79 4.36
CA ASN A 36 -6.63 -0.57 5.64
C ASN A 36 -5.68 0.00 6.70
N GLU A 37 -4.49 -0.57 6.84
CA GLU A 37 -3.52 -0.16 7.84
C GLU A 37 -2.97 1.26 7.57
N LEU A 38 -2.66 1.55 6.31
CA LEU A 38 -2.17 2.87 5.90
C LEU A 38 -3.31 3.90 5.67
N ARG A 39 -4.56 3.43 5.63
CA ARG A 39 -5.77 4.20 5.30
C ARG A 39 -5.67 4.87 3.93
N LEU A 40 -5.24 4.09 2.95
CA LEU A 40 -5.06 4.52 1.57
C LEU A 40 -6.17 3.95 0.69
N GLU A 41 -6.46 4.63 -0.42
CA GLU A 41 -7.32 4.08 -1.45
C GLU A 41 -6.70 2.81 -2.04
N LEU A 42 -7.50 1.76 -2.21
CA LEU A 42 -7.01 0.47 -2.69
C LEU A 42 -6.41 0.57 -4.10
N SER A 43 -6.99 1.40 -4.96
CA SER A 43 -6.45 1.66 -6.30
C SER A 43 -5.05 2.29 -6.25
N LEU A 44 -4.84 3.24 -5.33
CA LEU A 44 -3.54 3.88 -5.13
C LEU A 44 -2.50 2.88 -4.62
N VAL A 45 -2.91 1.97 -3.72
CA VAL A 45 -2.04 0.88 -3.25
C VAL A 45 -1.64 -0.03 -4.40
N HIS A 46 -2.58 -0.44 -5.27
CA HIS A 46 -2.24 -1.26 -6.44
C HIS A 46 -1.26 -0.56 -7.38
N GLU A 47 -1.48 0.71 -7.68
CA GLU A 47 -0.59 1.51 -8.52
C GLU A 47 0.82 1.60 -7.93
N ALA A 48 0.91 1.93 -6.64
CA ALA A 48 2.19 2.00 -5.94
C ALA A 48 2.94 0.67 -5.91
N LEU A 49 2.25 -0.45 -5.68
CA LEU A 49 2.87 -1.79 -5.69
C LEU A 49 3.39 -2.17 -7.08
N ILE A 50 2.68 -1.81 -8.15
CA ILE A 50 3.13 -2.01 -9.53
C ILE A 50 4.42 -1.23 -9.78
N GLU A 51 4.46 0.07 -9.45
CA GLU A 51 5.68 0.88 -9.64
C GLU A 51 6.85 0.37 -8.79
N LEU A 52 6.62 0.00 -7.53
CA LEU A 52 7.65 -0.58 -6.68
C LEU A 52 8.19 -1.90 -7.25
N LYS A 53 7.34 -2.74 -7.87
CA LYS A 53 7.78 -3.95 -8.56
C LYS A 53 8.62 -3.63 -9.79
N GLU A 54 8.20 -2.66 -10.61
CA GLU A 54 8.96 -2.21 -11.78
C GLU A 54 10.32 -1.61 -11.41
N GLU A 55 10.42 -0.96 -10.25
CA GLU A 55 11.67 -0.45 -9.68
C GLU A 55 12.57 -1.54 -9.05
N GLY A 56 12.11 -2.79 -9.00
CA GLY A 56 12.81 -3.91 -8.35
C GLY A 56 12.79 -3.86 -6.82
N LYS A 57 11.84 -3.11 -6.23
CA LYS A 57 11.70 -2.87 -4.80
C LYS A 57 10.59 -3.69 -4.12
N ALA A 58 9.74 -4.42 -4.85
CA ALA A 58 8.68 -5.27 -4.27
C ALA A 58 8.65 -6.70 -4.87
N VAL A 59 8.33 -7.68 -4.02
CA VAL A 59 8.17 -9.11 -4.37
C VAL A 59 6.75 -9.39 -4.88
N GLU A 60 6.57 -10.45 -5.67
CA GLU A 60 5.29 -10.84 -6.27
C GLU A 60 4.18 -11.00 -5.24
N VAL A 61 3.11 -10.21 -5.41
CA VAL A 61 1.80 -10.44 -4.80
C VAL A 61 0.93 -11.16 -5.83
N GLU A 62 0.65 -12.45 -5.60
CA GLU A 62 -0.36 -13.24 -6.32
C GLU A 62 -1.78 -12.93 -5.82
#